data_AF-A0ABD2N2W9-F1
#
_entry.id   AF-A0ABD2N2W9-F1
#
_cell.length_a   1.000
_cell.length_b   1.000
_cell.length_c   1.000
_cell.angle_alpha   90.00
_cell.angle_beta   90.00
_cell.angle_gamma   90.00
#
_symmetry.space_group_name_H-M   'P 1'
#
loop_
_entity.id
_entity.type
_entity.pdbx_description
1 polymer ?
#
loop_
_entity_poly.entity_id
_entity_poly.type
_entity_poly.pdbx_seq_one_letter_code
_entity_poly.pdbx_strand_id
1 'polypeptide(L)'
;IQLLRRLLSVEDNVEVVLSFFKVMNLRKYCYMVADAWDLIERKSLNKAWNRVLNQENYNSITNMDDSISWEMNEVMSKLQICQDCDDDDTKKWVTCDSNNQGFQIMTDDEILKNILQMNEQQEMQEDESEEIIDVENTGPSQDVAFHALEIALKRIEKQTESECEFTTAETNS
;
A
#
# COMPACT_ATOMS: atom_id res chain seq x y z
N ILE A 1 -23.71 5.96 -8.56
CA ILE A 1 -24.55 7.19 -8.63
C ILE A 1 -25.84 7.09 -7.80
N GLN A 2 -26.51 5.94 -7.71
CA GLN A 2 -27.77 5.83 -6.93
C GLN A 2 -27.60 6.10 -5.42
N LEU A 3 -26.44 5.77 -4.85
CA LEU A 3 -26.14 5.97 -3.42
C LEU A 3 -26.03 7.47 -3.07
N LEU A 4 -25.28 8.22 -3.87
CA LEU A 4 -25.15 9.67 -3.73
C LEU A 4 -26.48 10.39 -3.93
N ARG A 5 -27.28 9.94 -4.92
CA ARG A 5 -28.63 10.47 -5.16
C ARG A 5 -29.57 10.21 -3.99
N ARG A 6 -29.46 9.05 -3.34
CA ARG A 6 -30.29 8.69 -2.19
C ARG A 6 -29.84 9.44 -0.93
N LEU A 7 -28.53 9.63 -0.73
CA LEU A 7 -27.97 10.44 0.36
C LEU A 7 -28.40 11.92 0.25
N LEU A 8 -28.36 12.48 -0.97
CA LEU A 8 -28.80 13.84 -1.26
C LEU A 8 -30.33 14.02 -1.26
N SER A 9 -31.11 12.92 -1.26
CA SER A 9 -32.58 12.95 -1.17
C SER A 9 -33.11 12.74 0.25
N VAL A 10 -32.23 12.45 1.23
CA VAL A 10 -32.62 12.39 2.64
C VAL A 10 -32.58 13.83 3.15
N GLU A 11 -33.74 14.48 3.23
CA GLU A 11 -33.90 15.74 3.97
C GLU A 11 -33.35 15.56 5.39
N ASP A 12 -32.46 16.47 5.82
CA ASP A 12 -31.74 16.68 7.10
C ASP A 12 -32.14 15.84 8.34
N ASN A 13 -32.31 14.54 8.16
CA ASN A 13 -32.71 13.61 9.19
C ASN A 13 -31.55 12.65 9.41
N VAL A 14 -30.72 13.04 10.37
CA VAL A 14 -29.51 12.31 10.79
C VAL A 14 -29.85 10.86 11.16
N GLU A 15 -31.04 10.60 11.68
CA GLU A 15 -31.53 9.27 12.05
C GLU A 15 -31.79 8.37 10.83
N VAL A 16 -32.30 8.96 9.74
CA VAL A 16 -32.49 8.28 8.44
C VAL A 16 -31.14 7.99 7.80
N VAL A 17 -30.18 8.91 7.90
CA VAL A 17 -28.80 8.70 7.43
C VAL A 17 -28.11 7.59 8.23
N LEU A 18 -28.21 7.61 9.56
CA LEU A 18 -27.61 6.59 10.42
C LEU A 18 -28.25 5.21 10.22
N SER A 19 -29.58 5.13 10.06
CA SER A 19 -30.25 3.87 9.74
C SER A 19 -29.89 3.35 8.34
N PHE A 20 -29.63 4.24 7.37
CA PHE A 20 -29.11 3.88 6.06
C PHE A 20 -27.68 3.31 6.13
N PHE A 21 -26.79 3.96 6.88
CA PHE A 21 -25.44 3.45 7.13
C PHE A 21 -25.45 2.12 7.88
N LYS A 22 -26.41 1.87 8.78
CA LYS A 22 -26.61 0.54 9.40
C LYS A 22 -27.04 -0.53 8.39
N VAL A 23 -27.79 -0.16 7.35
CA VAL A 23 -28.21 -1.07 6.27
C VAL A 23 -27.06 -1.33 5.28
N MET A 24 -26.09 -0.42 5.20
CA MET A 24 -24.89 -0.59 4.40
C MET A 24 -23.82 -1.34 5.20
N ASN A 25 -23.38 -2.48 4.67
CA ASN A 25 -22.25 -3.23 5.21
C ASN A 25 -21.12 -3.27 4.18
N LEU A 26 -19.92 -3.61 4.62
CA LEU A 26 -18.73 -3.71 3.76
C LEU A 26 -19.00 -4.55 2.51
N ARG A 27 -19.74 -5.66 2.66
CA ARG A 27 -20.16 -6.52 1.55
C ARG A 27 -20.89 -5.75 0.43
N LYS A 28 -21.85 -4.89 0.78
CA LYS A 28 -22.56 -4.07 -0.21
C LYS A 28 -21.64 -3.09 -0.92
N TYR A 29 -20.64 -2.54 -0.23
CA TYR A 29 -19.63 -1.70 -0.87
C TYR A 29 -18.79 -2.47 -1.87
N CYS A 30 -18.29 -3.66 -1.49
CA CYS A 30 -17.51 -4.51 -2.39
C CYS A 30 -18.29 -4.83 -3.68
N TYR A 31 -19.57 -5.18 -3.56
CA TYR A 31 -20.40 -5.45 -4.75
C TYR A 31 -20.67 -4.19 -5.58
N MET A 32 -20.92 -3.03 -4.96
CA MET A 32 -21.11 -1.80 -5.71
C MET A 32 -19.86 -1.34 -6.44
N VAL A 33 -18.68 -1.57 -5.85
CA VAL A 33 -17.40 -1.29 -6.49
C VAL A 33 -17.17 -2.27 -7.65
N ALA A 34 -17.46 -3.55 -7.47
CA ALA A 34 -17.39 -4.55 -8.54
C ALA A 34 -18.32 -4.20 -9.71
N ASP A 35 -19.59 -3.89 -9.44
CA ASP A 35 -20.56 -3.46 -10.45
C ASP A 35 -20.10 -2.19 -11.17
N ALA A 36 -19.53 -1.23 -10.43
CA ALA A 36 -18.98 0.00 -11.01
C ALA A 36 -17.75 -0.27 -11.87
N TRP A 37 -16.91 -1.23 -11.48
CA TRP A 37 -15.72 -1.65 -12.23
C TRP A 37 -16.09 -2.28 -13.57
N ASP A 38 -17.12 -3.13 -13.61
CA ASP A 38 -17.61 -3.75 -14.84
C ASP A 38 -18.21 -2.75 -15.83
N LEU A 39 -18.66 -1.59 -15.34
CA LEU A 39 -19.16 -0.48 -16.17
C LEU A 39 -18.03 0.36 -16.79
N ILE A 40 -16.77 0.16 -16.41
CA ILE A 40 -15.63 0.91 -16.94
C ILE A 40 -15.23 0.34 -18.31
N GLU A 41 -15.36 1.16 -19.34
CA GLU A 41 -14.89 0.79 -20.67
C GLU A 41 -13.35 0.77 -20.74
N ARG A 42 -12.78 -0.27 -21.37
CA ARG A 42 -11.31 -0.42 -21.55
C ARG A 42 -10.63 0.81 -22.16
N LYS A 43 -11.31 1.51 -23.08
CA LYS A 43 -10.79 2.74 -23.70
C LYS A 43 -10.62 3.88 -22.68
N SER A 44 -11.50 3.97 -21.69
CA SER A 44 -11.44 4.96 -20.61
C SER A 44 -10.31 4.64 -19.65
N LEU A 45 -10.13 3.35 -19.33
CA LEU A 45 -9.01 2.87 -18.53
C LEU A 45 -7.67 3.14 -19.23
N ASN A 46 -7.53 2.78 -20.51
CA ASN A 46 -6.32 3.04 -21.31
C ASN A 46 -6.01 4.54 -21.39
N LYS A 47 -7.02 5.39 -21.57
CA LYS A 47 -6.84 6.85 -21.60
C LYS A 47 -6.35 7.39 -20.26
N ALA A 48 -6.87 6.88 -19.15
CA ALA A 48 -6.44 7.27 -17.81
C ALA A 48 -4.99 6.83 -17.54
N TRP A 49 -4.66 5.58 -17.84
CA TRP A 49 -3.31 5.05 -17.67
C TRP A 49 -2.27 5.69 -18.58
N ASN A 50 -2.59 5.92 -19.85
CA ASN A 50 -1.68 6.63 -20.76
C ASN A 50 -1.39 8.05 -20.26
N ARG A 51 -2.33 8.70 -19.58
CA ARG A 51 -2.06 10.00 -18.95
C ARG A 51 -1.07 9.91 -17.80
N VAL A 52 -1.11 8.82 -17.02
CA VAL A 52 -0.19 8.58 -15.89
C VAL A 52 1.18 8.16 -16.40
N LEU A 53 1.24 7.22 -17.35
CA LEU A 53 2.48 6.66 -17.89
C LEU A 53 3.23 7.63 -18.82
N ASN A 54 2.50 8.51 -19.52
CA ASN A 54 3.10 9.54 -20.37
C ASN A 54 3.29 10.88 -19.64
N GLN A 55 3.10 10.95 -18.32
CA GLN A 55 3.75 12.02 -17.56
C GLN A 55 5.25 11.74 -17.64
N GLU A 56 5.89 12.45 -18.57
CA GLU A 56 7.29 12.34 -18.91
C GLU A 56 8.16 12.16 -17.67
N ASN A 57 9.07 11.17 -17.74
CA ASN A 57 10.23 10.95 -16.87
C ASN A 57 11.12 12.20 -16.82
N TYR A 58 10.64 13.31 -16.25
CA TYR A 58 11.41 14.52 -15.98
C TYR A 58 12.23 14.43 -14.71
N ASN A 59 12.25 13.26 -14.10
CA ASN A 59 12.92 13.02 -12.86
C ASN A 59 14.14 12.15 -13.17
N SER A 60 15.10 12.76 -13.86
CA SER A 60 16.50 12.34 -13.81
C SER A 60 16.98 12.64 -12.39
N ILE A 61 16.56 11.82 -11.43
CA ILE A 61 16.88 12.07 -10.03
C ILE A 61 18.25 11.47 -9.72
N THR A 62 19.25 12.12 -10.27
CA THR A 62 20.64 11.93 -9.89
C THR A 62 20.92 12.92 -8.75
N ASN A 63 20.91 12.40 -7.51
CA ASN A 63 20.99 13.08 -6.20
C ASN A 63 19.61 13.49 -5.62
N MET A 64 18.92 12.48 -5.05
CA MET A 64 17.48 12.46 -4.77
C MET A 64 17.07 12.88 -3.37
N ASP A 65 17.94 12.76 -2.37
CA ASP A 65 17.51 12.77 -0.97
C ASP A 65 17.08 14.17 -0.48
N ASP A 66 17.93 15.18 -0.67
CA ASP A 66 17.61 16.55 -0.26
C ASP A 66 16.51 17.20 -1.14
N SER A 67 16.44 16.80 -2.43
CA SER A 67 15.44 17.32 -3.37
C SER A 67 14.03 16.81 -3.05
N ILE A 68 13.88 15.52 -2.71
CA ILE A 68 12.59 14.97 -2.30
C ILE A 68 12.16 15.52 -0.96
N SER A 69 13.08 15.61 0.01
CA SER A 69 12.77 16.13 1.34
C SER A 69 12.18 17.54 1.24
N TRP A 70 12.77 18.41 0.40
CA TRP A 70 12.24 19.73 0.11
C TRP A 70 10.83 19.72 -0.50
N GLU A 71 10.60 18.92 -1.56
CA GLU A 71 9.29 18.82 -2.21
C GLU A 71 8.20 18.31 -1.25
N MET A 72 8.55 17.34 -0.40
CA MET A 72 7.64 16.77 0.58
C MET A 72 7.28 17.80 1.66
N ASN A 73 8.26 18.56 2.15
CA ASN A 73 8.05 19.67 3.09
C ASN A 73 7.17 20.77 2.48
N GLU A 74 7.36 21.10 1.21
CA GLU A 74 6.54 22.09 0.51
C GLU A 74 5.06 21.65 0.45
N VAL A 75 4.80 20.39 0.15
CA VAL A 75 3.44 19.83 0.11
C VAL A 75 2.83 19.76 1.51
N MET A 76 3.58 19.28 2.51
CA MET A 76 3.10 19.20 3.89
C MET A 76 2.77 20.58 4.46
N SER A 77 3.58 21.59 4.14
CA SER A 77 3.33 23.00 4.50
C SER A 77 2.05 23.53 3.85
N LYS A 78 1.86 23.29 2.54
CA LYS A 78 0.64 23.71 1.82
C LYS A 78 -0.63 23.07 2.34
N LEU A 79 -0.54 21.81 2.78
CA LEU A 79 -1.70 21.05 3.27
C LEU A 79 -1.95 21.23 4.77
N GLN A 80 -1.00 21.80 5.52
CA GLN A 80 -1.06 21.99 6.97
C GLN A 80 -1.28 20.69 7.76
N ILE A 81 -0.79 19.55 7.26
CA ILE A 81 -1.06 18.20 7.82
C ILE A 81 -0.07 17.79 8.92
N CYS A 82 1.04 18.51 9.12
CA CYS A 82 2.12 18.14 10.05
C CYS A 82 2.82 19.40 10.58
N GLN A 83 2.13 20.21 11.39
CA GLN A 83 2.69 21.48 11.87
C GLN A 83 3.79 21.30 12.93
N ASP A 84 3.82 20.14 13.59
CA ASP A 84 4.78 19.81 14.63
C ASP A 84 6.02 19.07 14.09
N CYS A 85 6.05 18.79 12.78
CA CYS A 85 7.09 18.01 12.11
C CYS A 85 8.09 18.97 11.46
N ASP A 86 9.37 18.83 11.77
CA ASP A 86 10.40 19.68 11.20
C ASP A 86 11.07 19.06 9.96
N ASP A 87 11.99 19.80 9.34
CA ASP A 87 12.68 19.32 8.14
C ASP A 87 13.51 18.06 8.40
N ASP A 88 13.97 17.84 9.64
CA ASP A 88 14.73 16.65 10.04
C ASP A 88 13.83 15.42 10.15
N ASP A 89 12.61 15.59 10.68
CA ASP A 89 11.59 14.54 10.69
C ASP A 89 11.28 14.06 9.26
N THR A 90 11.06 15.00 8.34
CA THR A 90 10.80 14.67 6.92
C THR A 90 11.99 13.97 6.28
N LYS A 91 13.20 14.44 6.54
CA LYS A 91 14.42 13.81 6.02
C LYS A 91 14.59 12.40 6.57
N LYS A 92 14.30 12.19 7.85
CA LYS A 92 14.34 10.88 8.47
C LYS A 92 13.33 9.94 7.82
N TRP A 93 12.11 10.39 7.52
CA TRP A 93 11.10 9.58 6.84
C TRP A 93 11.49 9.21 5.41
N VAL A 94 12.02 10.17 4.64
CA VAL A 94 12.49 9.92 3.27
C VAL A 94 13.68 8.94 3.26
N THR A 95 14.50 8.95 4.32
CA THR A 95 15.71 8.11 4.41
C THR A 95 15.55 6.82 5.22
N CYS A 96 14.38 6.56 5.82
CA CYS A 96 14.14 5.40 6.70
C CYS A 96 14.55 4.08 6.06
N ASP A 97 14.33 3.93 4.75
CA ASP A 97 14.60 2.71 4.01
C ASP A 97 15.92 2.75 3.21
N SER A 98 16.70 3.83 3.29
CA SER A 98 17.93 4.01 2.50
C SER A 98 18.97 2.91 2.73
N ASN A 99 18.95 2.26 3.90
CA ASN A 99 19.86 1.17 4.27
C ASN A 99 19.21 -0.22 4.18
N ASN A 100 17.93 -0.32 3.78
CA ASN A 100 17.21 -1.58 3.69
C ASN A 100 17.45 -2.22 2.31
N GLN A 101 18.27 -3.29 2.31
CA GLN A 101 18.55 -4.05 1.10
C GLN A 101 17.26 -4.59 0.47
N GLY A 102 17.05 -4.31 -0.81
CA GLY A 102 15.82 -4.64 -1.55
C GLY A 102 14.84 -3.48 -1.75
N PHE A 103 15.02 -2.37 -1.02
CA PHE A 103 14.26 -1.12 -1.20
C PHE A 103 15.10 0.02 -1.79
N GLN A 104 16.37 -0.27 -2.10
CA GLN A 104 17.26 0.67 -2.77
C GLN A 104 16.75 0.97 -4.19
N ILE A 105 16.75 2.25 -4.58
CA ILE A 105 16.55 2.65 -5.97
C ILE A 105 17.77 2.18 -6.76
N MET A 106 17.55 1.23 -7.66
CA MET A 106 18.58 0.67 -8.52
C MET A 106 18.49 1.27 -9.92
N THR A 107 19.63 1.53 -10.54
CA THR A 107 19.71 1.88 -11.96
C THR A 107 19.39 0.66 -12.84
N ASP A 108 18.99 0.90 -14.09
CA ASP A 108 18.69 -0.19 -15.04
C ASP A 108 19.83 -1.20 -15.16
N ASP A 109 21.08 -0.73 -15.17
CA ASP A 109 22.28 -1.59 -15.22
C ASP A 109 22.45 -2.43 -13.95
N GLU A 110 22.18 -1.86 -12.78
CA GLU A 110 22.24 -2.58 -11.50
C GLU A 110 21.12 -3.62 -11.39
N ILE A 111 19.91 -3.29 -11.87
CA ILE A 111 18.78 -4.23 -11.93
C ILE A 111 19.14 -5.43 -12.82
N LEU A 112 19.65 -5.17 -14.02
CA LEU A 112 20.08 -6.21 -14.95
C LEU A 112 21.16 -7.11 -14.32
N LYS A 113 22.15 -6.51 -13.65
CA LYS A 113 23.20 -7.26 -12.97
C LYS A 113 22.64 -8.15 -11.85
N ASN A 114 21.70 -7.65 -11.05
CA ASN A 114 21.08 -8.45 -9.98
C ASN A 114 20.26 -9.61 -10.54
N ILE A 115 19.50 -9.41 -11.62
CA ILE A 115 18.73 -10.49 -12.26
C ILE A 115 19.67 -11.57 -12.80
N LEU A 116 20.75 -11.18 -13.48
CA LEU A 116 21.75 -12.12 -13.99
C LEU A 116 22.42 -12.91 -12.86
N GLN A 117 22.76 -12.24 -11.77
CA GLN A 117 23.39 -12.87 -10.60
C GLN A 117 22.44 -13.80 -9.83
N MET A 118 21.14 -13.52 -9.80
CA MET A 118 20.14 -14.42 -9.22
C MET A 118 20.00 -15.73 -10.02
N ASN A 119 20.07 -15.66 -11.35
CA ASN A 119 20.01 -16.85 -12.21
C ASN A 119 21.21 -17.78 -11.98
N GLU A 120 22.42 -17.23 -11.84
CA GLU A 120 23.63 -18.02 -11.56
C GLU A 120 23.60 -18.71 -10.18
N GLN A 121 22.85 -18.16 -9.22
CA GLN A 121 22.69 -18.75 -7.88
C GLN A 121 21.63 -19.86 -7.84
N GLN A 122 20.62 -19.82 -8.72
CA GLN A 122 19.60 -20.88 -8.84
C GLN A 122 20.14 -22.12 -9.57
N GLU A 123 21.04 -21.98 -10.54
CA GLU A 123 21.63 -23.11 -11.27
C GLU A 123 22.56 -24.01 -10.42
N MET A 124 22.89 -23.62 -9.18
CA MET A 124 23.67 -24.47 -8.25
C MET A 124 22.81 -25.29 -7.27
N GLN A 125 21.48 -25.30 -7.38
CA GLN A 125 20.59 -26.06 -6.48
C GLN A 125 19.54 -26.94 -7.18
N GLU A 126 19.67 -27.22 -8.47
CA GLU A 126 18.78 -28.18 -9.14
C GLU A 126 19.56 -29.29 -9.84
N ASP A 127 19.69 -30.42 -9.13
CA ASP A 127 19.97 -31.76 -9.63
C ASP A 127 19.24 -32.71 -8.65
N GLU A 128 18.26 -33.55 -8.97
CA GLU A 128 17.60 -33.95 -10.22
C GLU A 128 16.31 -34.67 -9.76
N SER A 129 15.13 -34.29 -10.25
CA SER A 129 13.99 -35.22 -10.48
C SER A 129 12.84 -34.47 -11.12
N GLU A 130 12.85 -34.48 -12.46
CA GLU A 130 11.70 -34.09 -13.26
C GLU A 130 10.53 -35.06 -13.02
N GLU A 131 9.46 -34.58 -12.42
CA GLU A 131 8.10 -35.06 -12.72
C GLU A 131 7.22 -33.85 -12.99
N ILE A 132 6.89 -33.66 -14.27
CA ILE A 132 5.91 -32.69 -14.75
C ILE A 132 4.54 -33.16 -14.22
N ILE A 133 4.06 -32.49 -13.16
CA ILE A 133 2.67 -32.61 -12.70
C ILE A 133 2.01 -31.25 -12.94
N ASP A 134 0.99 -31.24 -13.79
CA ASP A 134 0.03 -30.14 -13.91
C ASP A 134 -0.61 -29.90 -12.54
N VAL A 135 -0.08 -28.95 -11.76
CA VAL A 135 -0.66 -28.57 -10.47
C VAL A 135 -1.63 -27.41 -10.72
N GLU A 136 -2.92 -27.74 -10.75
CA GLU A 136 -4.00 -26.79 -10.52
C GLU A 136 -3.63 -25.85 -9.37
N ASN A 137 -3.83 -24.55 -9.60
CA ASN A 137 -3.58 -23.43 -8.68
C ASN A 137 -4.36 -23.59 -7.37
N THR A 138 -3.91 -24.53 -6.56
CA THR A 138 -4.41 -24.81 -5.24
C THR A 138 -3.50 -24.01 -4.33
N GLY A 139 -4.10 -23.06 -3.60
CA GLY A 139 -3.36 -22.21 -2.65
C GLY A 139 -2.52 -23.05 -1.67
N PRO A 140 -1.67 -22.40 -0.86
CA PRO A 140 -0.81 -23.10 0.08
C PRO A 140 -1.62 -24.09 0.91
N SER A 141 -1.06 -25.30 1.11
CA SER A 141 -1.64 -26.31 2.00
C SER A 141 -2.05 -25.68 3.33
N GLN A 142 -3.12 -26.19 3.95
CA GLN A 142 -3.65 -25.66 5.22
C GLN A 142 -2.57 -25.49 6.29
N ASP A 143 -1.58 -26.39 6.32
CA ASP A 143 -0.43 -26.33 7.22
C ASP A 143 0.50 -25.14 6.91
N VAL A 144 0.78 -24.91 5.62
CA VAL A 144 1.60 -23.77 5.15
C VAL A 144 0.89 -22.44 5.44
N ALA A 145 -0.42 -22.37 5.22
CA ALA A 145 -1.22 -21.19 5.53
C ALA A 145 -1.27 -20.91 7.04
N PHE A 146 -1.38 -21.94 7.87
CA PHE A 146 -1.38 -21.82 9.33
C PHE A 146 -0.01 -21.38 9.86
N HIS A 147 1.08 -21.94 9.34
CA HIS A 147 2.43 -21.55 9.70
C HIS A 147 2.73 -20.09 9.30
N ALA A 148 2.27 -19.66 8.11
CA ALA A 148 2.39 -18.27 7.68
C ALA A 148 1.63 -17.30 8.61
N LEU A 149 0.45 -17.70 9.10
CA LEU A 149 -0.33 -16.93 10.07
C LEU A 149 0.40 -16.81 11.42
N GLU A 150 1.00 -17.89 11.93
CA GLU A 150 1.78 -17.83 13.18
C GLU A 150 2.97 -16.87 13.08
N ILE A 151 3.66 -16.87 11.93
CA ILE A 151 4.77 -15.94 11.68
C ILE A 151 4.28 -14.49 11.68
N ALA A 152 3.14 -14.23 11.03
CA ALA A 152 2.55 -12.90 11.01
C ALA A 152 2.18 -12.41 12.41
N LEU A 153 1.55 -13.26 13.24
CA LEU A 153 1.20 -12.93 14.62
C LEU A 153 2.43 -12.65 15.48
N LYS A 154 3.47 -13.50 15.41
CA LYS A 154 4.75 -13.29 16.12
C LYS A 154 5.45 -12.00 15.69
N ARG A 155 5.25 -11.54 14.45
CA ARG A 155 5.79 -10.26 13.95
C ARG A 155 5.02 -9.08 14.52
N ILE A 156 3.69 -9.17 14.60
CA ILE A 156 2.82 -8.14 15.21
C ILE A 156 3.14 -7.98 16.71
N GLU A 157 3.29 -9.07 17.45
CA GLU A 157 3.62 -9.05 18.88
C GLU A 157 4.98 -8.41 19.20
N LYS A 158 5.91 -8.41 18.24
CA LYS A 158 7.26 -7.82 18.40
C LYS A 158 7.33 -6.35 17.99
N GLN A 159 6.26 -5.78 17.42
CA GLN A 159 6.22 -4.36 17.09
C GLN A 159 5.98 -3.55 18.37
N THR A 160 6.87 -2.60 18.64
CA THR A 160 6.84 -1.67 19.80
C THR A 160 5.61 -0.75 19.81
N GLU A 161 4.83 -0.72 18.73
CA GLU A 161 3.60 0.07 18.59
C GLU A 161 2.35 -0.61 19.18
N SER A 162 2.46 -1.87 19.67
CA SER A 162 1.32 -2.58 20.28
C SER A 162 1.05 -2.18 21.74
N GLU A 163 1.92 -1.39 22.37
CA GLU A 163 1.65 -0.78 23.68
C GLU A 163 0.88 0.53 23.48
N CYS A 164 -0.44 0.41 23.29
CA CYS A 164 -1.33 1.54 23.37
C CYS A 164 -1.32 2.06 24.82
N GLU A 165 -0.51 3.07 25.12
CA GLU A 165 -0.52 3.79 26.40
C GLU A 165 -1.88 4.46 26.60
N PHE A 166 -2.78 3.79 27.31
CA PHE A 166 -3.90 4.45 27.97
C PHE A 166 -3.35 5.24 29.16
N THR A 167 -3.03 6.51 28.95
CA THR A 167 -2.83 7.44 30.06
C THR A 167 -4.19 7.80 30.65
N THR A 168 -4.57 7.12 31.73
CA THR A 168 -5.63 7.61 32.62
C THR A 168 -5.10 8.83 33.35
N ALA A 169 -5.50 10.02 32.92
CA ALA A 169 -5.36 11.23 33.72
C ALA A 169 -6.32 11.15 34.92
N GLU A 170 -5.81 10.68 36.06
CA GLU A 170 -6.47 10.86 37.35
C GLU A 170 -6.51 12.36 37.68
N THR A 171 -7.72 12.90 37.76
CA THR A 171 -8.00 14.19 38.38
C THR A 171 -7.76 14.09 39.89
N ASN A 172 -6.69 14.68 40.40
CA ASN A 172 -6.54 14.93 41.83
C ASN A 172 -7.01 16.34 42.20
N SER A 173 -7.76 16.37 43.31
CA SER A 173 -8.49 17.48 43.93
C SER A 173 -7.67 18.71 44.27
#